data_AF-A0A7I7LGY9-F1
#
_entry.id   AF-A0A7I7LGY9-F1
#
_cell.length_a   1.000
_cell.length_b   1.000
_cell.length_c   1.000
_cell.angle_alpha   90.00
_cell.angle_beta   90.00
_cell.angle_gamma   90.00
#
_symmetry.space_group_name_H-M   'P 1'
#
loop_
_entity.id
_entity.type
_entity.pdbx_description
1 polymer ?
#
loop_
_entity_poly.entity_id
_entity_poly.type
_entity_poly.pdbx_seq_one_letter_code
_entity_poly.pdbx_strand_id
1 'polypeptide(L)' 'MVPGFQKAIAGQKVGSTVAVAMTSADGYPDGQPSAGIRPGDTLVFAIKVLSASN' A
#
# COMPACT_ATOMS: atom_id res chain seq x y z
N MET A 1 3.79 -9.81 1.52
CA MET A 1 3.23 -8.53 1.98
C MET A 1 3.98 -7.42 1.26
N VAL A 2 3.29 -6.48 0.62
CA VAL A 2 3.95 -5.39 -0.12
C VAL A 2 4.58 -4.40 0.87
N PRO A 3 5.90 -4.12 0.82
CA PRO A 3 6.59 -3.30 1.81
C PRO A 3 6.00 -1.89 1.98
N GLY A 4 5.52 -1.28 0.89
CA GLY A 4 4.90 0.04 0.93
C GLY A 4 3.68 0.14 1.84
N PHE A 5 2.88 -0.93 1.97
CA PHE A 5 1.72 -0.92 2.89
C PHE A 5 2.14 -0.94 4.35
N GLN A 6 3.18 -1.69 4.69
CA GLN A 6 3.67 -1.74 6.06
C GLN A 6 4.23 -0.38 6.49
N LYS A 7 4.99 0.30 5.61
CA LYS A 7 5.47 1.66 5.84
C LYS A 7 4.31 2.65 6.02
N ALA A 8 3.24 2.49 5.26
CA ALA A 8 2.09 3.38 5.30
C ALA A 8 1.22 3.25 6.56
N ILE A 9 1.10 2.03 7.10
CA ILE A 9 0.21 1.74 8.24
C ILE A 9 0.94 1.86 9.58
N ALA A 10 2.26 1.66 9.59
CA ALA A 10 3.06 1.78 10.81
C ALA A 10 2.85 3.14 11.51
N GLY A 11 2.49 3.11 12.79
CA GLY A 11 2.25 4.31 13.60
C GLY A 11 0.88 4.99 13.39
N GLN A 12 0.06 4.51 12.45
CA GLN A 12 -1.28 5.04 12.23
C GLN A 12 -2.26 4.51 13.27
N LYS A 13 -3.26 5.32 13.62
CA LYS A 13 -4.27 4.96 14.62
C LYS A 13 -5.42 4.19 13.98
N VAL A 14 -6.06 3.33 14.77
CA VAL A 14 -7.34 2.72 14.38
C VAL A 14 -8.38 3.81 14.13
N GLY A 15 -9.12 3.68 13.02
CA GLY A 15 -10.09 4.67 12.54
C GLY A 15 -9.53 5.67 11.53
N SER A 16 -8.20 5.75 11.34
CA SER A 16 -7.59 6.65 10.37
C SER A 16 -7.77 6.16 8.92
N THR A 17 -7.94 7.12 8.00
CA THR A 17 -7.80 6.90 6.56
C THR A 17 -6.50 7.51 6.09
N VAL A 18 -5.66 6.72 5.43
CA VAL A 18 -4.31 7.07 5.00
C VAL A 18 -4.24 7.00 3.49
N ALA A 19 -3.79 8.08 2.85
CA ALA A 19 -3.47 8.08 1.42
C ALA A 19 -1.99 7.79 1.22
N VAL A 20 -1.68 6.88 0.30
CA VAL A 20 -0.31 6.39 0.05
C VAL A 20 -0.04 6.43 -1.44
N ALA A 21 0.97 7.20 -1.85
CA ALA A 21 1.58 7.05 -3.16
C ALA A 21 2.70 6.01 -3.05
N MET A 22 2.54 4.89 -3.74
CA MET A 22 3.47 3.78 -3.73
C MET A 22 4.19 3.71 -5.07
N THR A 23 5.51 3.86 -5.02
CA THR A 23 6.36 3.65 -6.19
C THR A 23 6.31 2.18 -6.62
N SER A 24 6.64 1.90 -7.88
CA SER A 24 6.74 0.51 -8.36
C SER A 24 7.69 -0.32 -7.49
N ALA A 25 8.82 0.24 -7.04
CA ALA A 25 9.81 -0.45 -6.20
C ALA A 25 9.26 -0.84 -4.81
N ASP A 26 8.46 0.02 -4.18
CA ASP A 26 7.83 -0.27 -2.87
C ASP A 26 6.58 -1.15 -3.00
N GLY A 27 6.06 -1.28 -4.21
CA GLY A 27 4.81 -1.94 -4.56
C GLY A 27 5.03 -3.24 -5.32
N TYR A 28 4.91 -3.12 -6.64
CA TYR A 28 4.98 -4.19 -7.62
C TYR A 28 6.09 -3.87 -8.63
N PRO A 29 7.38 -4.16 -8.30
CA PRO A 29 8.50 -3.83 -9.17
C PRO A 29 8.42 -4.56 -10.51
N ASP A 30 7.99 -5.82 -10.49
CA ASP A 30 7.79 -6.66 -11.67
C ASP A 30 6.34 -6.61 -12.19
N GLY A 31 5.51 -5.72 -11.64
CA GLY A 31 4.07 -5.65 -11.93
C GLY A 31 3.23 -6.73 -11.25
N GLN A 32 1.93 -6.73 -11.55
CA GLN A 32 0.97 -7.74 -11.14
C GLN A 32 -0.13 -7.86 -12.22
N PRO A 33 0.03 -8.76 -13.21
CA PRO A 33 -0.87 -8.85 -14.36
C PRO A 33 -2.33 -9.14 -14.00
N SER A 34 -2.57 -9.95 -12.97
CA SER A 34 -3.94 -10.27 -12.51
C SER A 34 -4.69 -9.05 -11.96
N ALA A 35 -3.97 -7.99 -11.58
CA ALA A 35 -4.50 -6.71 -11.13
C ALA A 35 -4.33 -5.60 -12.18
N GLY A 36 -3.81 -5.91 -13.38
CA GLY A 36 -3.55 -4.94 -14.44
C GLY A 36 -2.38 -3.98 -14.17
N ILE A 37 -1.52 -4.29 -13.20
CA ILE A 37 -0.38 -3.44 -12.82
C ILE A 37 0.84 -3.84 -13.64
N ARG A 38 1.50 -2.87 -14.28
CA ARG A 38 2.72 -3.09 -15.07
C ARG A 38 3.97 -2.71 -14.27
N PRO A 39 5.16 -3.26 -14.60
CA PRO A 39 6.42 -2.75 -14.10
C PRO A 39 6.53 -1.24 -14.31
N GLY A 40 6.97 -0.51 -13.29
CA GLY A 40 7.11 0.95 -13.33
C GLY A 40 5.85 1.76 -13.02
N ASP A 41 4.67 1.16 -12.93
CA ASP A 41 3.46 1.88 -12.55
C ASP A 41 3.55 2.39 -11.09
N THR A 42 3.11 3.63 -10.87
CA THR A 42 2.94 4.21 -9.52
C THR A 42 1.48 4.10 -9.12
N LEU A 43 1.23 3.63 -7.91
CA LEU A 43 -0.12 3.35 -7.43
C LEU A 43 -0.49 4.28 -6.27
N VAL A 44 -1.73 4.75 -6.24
CA VAL A 44 -2.26 5.52 -5.12
C VAL A 44 -3.31 4.69 -4.41
N PHE A 45 -3.11 4.48 -3.11
CA PHE A 45 -4.01 3.72 -2.26
C PHE A 45 -4.63 4.62 -1.19
N ALA A 46 -5.93 4.41 -0.94
CA ALA A 46 -6.59 4.89 0.26
C ALA A 46 -6.81 3.71 1.20
N ILE A 47 -6.20 3.75 2.38
CA ILE A 47 -6.21 2.67 3.35
C ILE A 47 -6.98 3.13 4.57
N LYS A 48 -8.05 2.43 4.94
CA LYS A 48 -8.78 2.67 6.17
C LYS A 48 -8.38 1.64 7.22
N VAL A 49 -7.85 2.09 8.35
CA VAL A 49 -7.48 1.21 9.47
C VAL A 49 -8.73 0.92 10.29
N LEU A 50 -9.23 -0.32 10.21
CA LEU A 50 -10.49 -0.72 10.86
C LEU A 50 -10.29 -1.21 12.30
N SER A 51 -9.22 -1.95 12.56
CA SER A 51 -8.89 -2.51 13.86
C SER A 51 -7.40 -2.83 13.94
N ALA A 52 -6.87 -2.95 15.15
CA ALA A 52 -5.54 -3.46 15.45
C ALA A 52 -5.64 -4.38 16.66
N SER A 53 -4.96 -5.53 16.60
CA SER A 53 -4.88 -6.51 17.68
C SER A 53 -3.42 -6.88 17.93
N ASN A 54 -3.07 -7.10 19.19
CA ASN A 54 -1.75 -7.62 19.61
C ASN A 54 -1.73 -9.14 19.60
#